data_AF-A0A6P2ETI5-F1
#
_entry.id   AF-A0A6P2ETI5-F1
#
_cell.length_a   1.000
_cell.length_b   1.000
_cell.length_c   1.000
_cell.angle_alpha   90.00
_cell.angle_beta   90.00
_cell.angle_gamma   90.00
#
_symmetry.space_group_name_H-M   'P 1'
#
loop_
_entity.id
_entity.type
_entity.pdbx_description
1 polymer ?
#
loop_
_entity_poly.entity_id
_entity_poly.type
_entity_poly.pdbx_seq_one_letter_code
_entity_poly.pdbx_strand_id
1 'polypeptide(L)'
;MTKEQVATQGTLQPSKTPNVYIANNLRSGHPDFDDYRFLITPVSGLCRVQAWKSNISTSAYGDGLLSEFEAIQSAITLKYGAGKKFDYLQHKSIWNEPRDFMMGLKAEERTLAVMWANPSASDGLEAISLKALAASPNTGMILLTYEFKNFEACAQEQKAKRSANL
;
A
#
# COMPACT_ATOMS: atom_id res chain seq x y z
N MET A 1 3.30 16.10 -9.51
CA MET A 1 2.59 15.68 -10.74
C MET A 1 1.12 16.03 -10.62
N THR A 2 0.45 16.46 -11.70
CA THR A 2 -1.00 16.75 -11.72
C THR A 2 -1.83 15.51 -12.08
N LYS A 3 -3.17 15.59 -11.96
CA LYS A 3 -4.08 14.51 -12.35
C LYS A 3 -3.94 14.16 -13.83
N GLU A 4 -3.81 15.16 -14.70
CA GLU A 4 -3.69 14.99 -16.15
C GLU A 4 -2.41 14.23 -16.49
N GLN A 5 -1.31 14.53 -15.79
CA GLN A 5 -0.05 13.81 -15.95
C GLN A 5 -0.17 12.35 -15.53
N VAL A 6 -0.85 12.05 -14.41
CA VAL A 6 -1.08 10.66 -13.97
C VAL A 6 -2.01 9.92 -14.94
N ALA A 7 -3.03 10.60 -15.49
CA ALA A 7 -3.99 10.02 -16.43
C ALA A 7 -3.35 9.55 -17.76
N THR A 8 -2.12 10.00 -18.07
CA THR A 8 -1.35 9.46 -19.21
C THR A 8 -0.98 7.98 -19.04
N GLN A 9 -0.98 7.47 -17.80
CA GLN A 9 -0.64 6.09 -17.49
C GLN A 9 -1.84 5.14 -17.57
N GLY A 10 -3.07 5.64 -17.52
CA GLY A 10 -4.27 4.81 -17.54
C GLY A 10 -5.53 5.57 -17.22
N THR A 11 -6.68 4.92 -17.38
CA THR A 11 -7.99 5.52 -17.12
C THR A 11 -8.22 5.66 -15.62
N LEU A 12 -8.29 6.91 -15.14
CA LEU A 12 -8.56 7.23 -13.74
C LEU A 12 -10.05 7.43 -13.49
N GLN A 13 -10.64 6.60 -12.63
CA GLN A 13 -12.02 6.73 -12.17
C GLN A 13 -12.06 7.40 -10.80
N PRO A 14 -12.94 8.38 -10.54
CA PRO A 14 -13.08 8.94 -9.20
C PRO A 14 -13.65 7.90 -8.23
N SER A 15 -13.14 7.87 -7.00
CA SER A 15 -13.72 7.08 -5.91
C SER A 15 -14.78 7.87 -5.13
N LYS A 16 -15.46 7.19 -4.19
CA LYS A 16 -16.36 7.86 -3.22
C LYS A 16 -15.62 8.82 -2.28
N THR A 17 -14.31 8.62 -2.09
CA THR A 17 -13.49 9.55 -1.31
C THR A 17 -13.05 10.70 -2.22
N PRO A 18 -13.27 11.98 -1.86
CA PRO A 18 -12.81 13.11 -2.64
C PRO A 18 -11.32 13.03 -2.94
N ASN A 19 -10.88 13.53 -4.10
CA ASN A 19 -9.47 13.55 -4.54
C ASN A 19 -8.78 12.18 -4.64
N VAL A 20 -9.51 11.08 -4.44
CA VAL A 20 -9.00 9.73 -4.62
C VAL A 20 -9.50 9.17 -5.93
N TYR A 21 -8.57 8.73 -6.76
CA TYR A 21 -8.83 8.13 -8.06
C TYR A 21 -8.35 6.68 -8.09
N ILE A 22 -9.04 5.85 -8.87
CA ILE A 22 -8.82 4.41 -8.99
C ILE A 22 -8.45 4.08 -10.44
N ALA A 23 -7.51 3.17 -10.63
CA ALA A 23 -7.24 2.53 -11.92
C ALA A 23 -6.99 1.04 -11.69
N ASN A 24 -7.52 0.20 -12.59
CA ASN A 24 -7.33 -1.26 -12.48
C ASN A 24 -6.14 -1.76 -13.30
N ASN A 25 -5.54 -0.89 -14.10
CA ASN A 25 -4.31 -1.13 -14.83
C ASN A 25 -3.61 0.21 -15.09
N LEU A 26 -2.30 0.12 -15.33
CA LEU A 26 -1.48 1.25 -15.74
C LEU A 26 -0.49 0.76 -16.81
N ARG A 27 -0.15 1.62 -17.75
CA ARG A 27 0.86 1.35 -18.79
C ARG A 27 2.22 1.00 -18.18
N SER A 28 2.60 1.69 -17.11
CA SER A 28 3.82 1.42 -16.34
C SER A 28 3.55 0.60 -15.06
N GLY A 29 2.36 0.02 -14.92
CA GLY A 29 1.99 -0.80 -13.77
C GLY A 29 2.66 -2.17 -13.82
N HIS A 30 2.84 -2.77 -12.65
CA HIS A 30 3.29 -4.16 -12.57
C HIS A 30 2.07 -5.09 -12.68
N PRO A 31 2.16 -6.20 -13.45
CA PRO A 31 1.00 -7.07 -13.74
C PRO A 31 0.36 -7.69 -12.50
N ASP A 32 1.13 -7.84 -11.42
CA ASP A 32 0.66 -8.41 -10.16
C ASP A 32 -0.30 -7.52 -9.36
N PHE A 33 -0.43 -6.24 -9.70
CA PHE A 33 -1.32 -5.32 -9.00
C PHE A 33 -2.50 -4.95 -9.89
N ASP A 34 -3.70 -5.03 -9.32
CA ASP A 34 -4.97 -4.90 -10.03
C ASP A 34 -5.87 -3.76 -9.50
N ASP A 35 -5.51 -3.13 -8.38
CA ASP A 35 -6.16 -1.92 -7.86
C ASP A 35 -5.10 -0.88 -7.47
N TYR A 36 -5.05 0.20 -8.26
CA TYR A 36 -4.22 1.37 -8.00
C TYR A 36 -5.09 2.51 -7.51
N ARG A 37 -4.70 3.13 -6.39
CA ARG A 37 -5.37 4.29 -5.83
C ARG A 37 -4.42 5.46 -5.71
N PHE A 38 -4.86 6.61 -6.19
CA PHE A 38 -4.09 7.84 -6.24
C PHE A 38 -4.77 8.89 -5.37
N LEU A 39 -4.05 9.47 -4.42
CA LEU A 39 -4.47 10.72 -3.79
C LEU A 39 -3.87 11.87 -4.59
N ILE A 40 -4.73 12.61 -5.30
CA ILE A 40 -4.34 13.74 -6.13
C ILE A 40 -5.22 14.93 -5.77
N THR A 41 -4.65 15.96 -5.14
CA THR A 41 -5.39 17.17 -4.79
C THR A 41 -5.18 18.27 -5.84
N PRO A 42 -6.11 19.23 -5.99
CA PRO A 42 -5.98 20.29 -6.99
C PRO A 42 -4.77 21.21 -6.77
N VAL A 43 -4.36 21.44 -5.52
CA VAL A 43 -3.27 22.37 -5.20
C VAL A 43 -1.94 21.63 -5.10
N SER A 44 -1.88 20.56 -4.30
CA SER A 44 -0.62 19.85 -4.05
C SER A 44 -0.28 18.79 -5.10
N GLY A 45 -1.21 18.40 -5.97
CA GLY A 45 -0.99 17.38 -7.00
C GLY A 45 -1.01 15.96 -6.42
N LEU A 46 -0.25 15.03 -7.03
CA LEU A 46 -0.11 13.64 -6.59
C LEU A 46 0.67 13.57 -5.27
N CYS A 47 0.09 12.89 -4.28
CA CYS A 47 0.65 12.83 -2.92
C CYS A 47 0.88 11.40 -2.43
N ARG A 48 0.12 10.45 -2.99
CA ARG A 48 0.22 9.05 -2.62
C ARG A 48 -0.25 8.15 -3.75
N VAL A 49 0.47 7.06 -3.97
CA VAL A 49 0.07 5.94 -4.82
C VAL A 49 -0.03 4.71 -3.95
N GLN A 50 -1.15 4.01 -4.01
CA GLN A 50 -1.33 2.70 -3.39
C GLN A 50 -1.59 1.69 -4.48
N ALA A 51 -0.90 0.56 -4.45
CA ALA A 51 -1.13 -0.57 -5.33
C ALA A 51 -1.46 -1.79 -4.48
N TRP A 52 -2.56 -2.45 -4.82
CA TRP A 52 -3.05 -3.64 -4.12
C TRP A 52 -2.85 -4.87 -5.00
N LYS A 53 -2.30 -5.93 -4.39
CA LYS A 53 -2.34 -7.29 -4.91
C LYS A 53 -3.30 -8.06 -4.02
N SER A 54 -4.49 -8.36 -4.55
CA SER A 54 -5.58 -8.99 -3.79
C SER A 54 -5.63 -10.49 -4.06
N ASN A 55 -6.44 -11.22 -3.26
CA ASN A 55 -6.78 -12.63 -3.49
C ASN A 55 -5.57 -13.60 -3.53
N ILE A 56 -4.53 -13.34 -2.73
CA ILE A 56 -3.37 -14.23 -2.65
C ILE A 56 -3.79 -15.50 -1.90
N SER A 57 -3.87 -16.63 -2.60
CA SER A 57 -4.16 -17.93 -1.99
C SER A 57 -3.04 -18.35 -1.07
N THR A 58 -3.36 -18.81 0.14
CA THR A 58 -2.36 -19.21 1.14
C THR A 58 -2.92 -20.24 2.13
N SER A 59 -2.01 -20.91 2.84
CA SER A 59 -2.32 -21.71 4.03
C SER A 59 -2.61 -20.79 5.24
N ALA A 60 -3.11 -21.37 6.33
CA ALA A 60 -3.26 -20.67 7.61
C ALA A 60 -1.92 -20.17 8.19
N TYR A 61 -0.81 -20.81 7.81
CA TYR A 61 0.56 -20.42 8.16
C TYR A 61 1.08 -19.22 7.35
N GLY A 62 0.39 -18.84 6.26
CA GLY A 62 0.73 -17.66 5.48
C GLY A 62 1.77 -17.88 4.38
N ASP A 63 2.14 -19.12 4.06
CA ASP A 63 3.25 -19.45 3.15
C ASP A 63 3.16 -18.73 1.78
N GLY A 64 1.98 -18.73 1.17
CA GLY A 64 1.75 -18.07 -0.12
C GLY A 64 1.88 -16.55 -0.03
N LEU A 65 1.34 -15.96 1.05
CA LEU A 65 1.44 -14.53 1.30
C LEU A 65 2.88 -14.09 1.58
N LEU A 66 3.62 -14.87 2.36
CA LEU A 66 5.02 -14.61 2.68
C LEU A 66 5.90 -14.64 1.43
N SER A 67 5.74 -15.66 0.58
CA SER A 67 6.49 -15.77 -0.68
C SER A 67 6.28 -14.54 -1.58
N GLU A 68 5.02 -14.11 -1.73
CA GLU A 68 4.68 -12.93 -2.53
C GLU A 68 5.20 -11.62 -1.92
N PHE A 69 5.12 -11.51 -0.59
CA PHE A 69 5.65 -10.36 0.15
C PHE A 69 7.16 -10.24 -0.03
N GLU A 70 7.91 -11.34 0.09
CA GLU A 70 9.37 -11.35 -0.04
C GLU A 70 9.82 -11.07 -1.48
N ALA A 71 9.07 -11.54 -2.48
CA ALA A 71 9.33 -11.23 -3.88
C ALA A 71 9.22 -9.72 -4.16
N ILE A 72 8.13 -9.08 -3.71
CA ILE A 72 7.92 -7.63 -3.88
C ILE A 72 8.94 -6.84 -3.04
N GLN A 73 9.20 -7.26 -1.80
CA GLN A 73 10.22 -6.64 -0.94
C GLN A 73 11.59 -6.64 -1.63
N SER A 74 11.98 -7.76 -2.24
CA SER A 74 13.26 -7.91 -2.93
C SER A 74 13.37 -6.97 -4.13
N ALA A 75 12.30 -6.86 -4.93
CA ALA A 75 12.26 -5.95 -6.07
C ALA A 75 12.39 -4.47 -5.65
N ILE A 76 11.72 -4.06 -4.57
CA ILE A 76 11.83 -2.70 -4.03
C ILE A 76 13.24 -2.47 -3.45
N THR A 77 13.78 -3.47 -2.74
CA THR A 77 15.12 -3.41 -2.13
C THR A 77 16.21 -3.24 -3.18
N LEU A 78 16.08 -3.91 -4.33
CA LEU A 78 17.01 -3.76 -5.45
C LEU A 78 17.07 -2.32 -5.97
N LYS A 79 15.94 -1.60 -5.96
CA LYS A 79 15.85 -0.22 -6.47
C LYS A 79 16.19 0.84 -5.43
N TYR A 80 15.77 0.66 -4.18
CA TYR A 80 15.81 1.70 -3.14
C TYR A 80 16.72 1.36 -1.95
N GLY A 81 17.40 0.22 -1.97
CA GLY A 81 18.22 -0.27 -0.85
C GLY A 81 17.39 -0.93 0.24
N ALA A 82 18.04 -1.28 1.36
CA ALA A 82 17.39 -2.00 2.44
C ALA A 82 16.35 -1.13 3.18
N GLY A 83 15.15 -1.68 3.36
CA GLY A 83 14.10 -1.11 4.20
C GLY A 83 14.15 -1.66 5.62
N LYS A 84 13.47 -0.98 6.54
CA LYS A 84 13.26 -1.47 7.91
C LYS A 84 12.07 -2.43 7.95
N LYS A 85 12.32 -3.70 8.27
CA LYS A 85 11.28 -4.74 8.44
C LYS A 85 10.66 -4.67 9.83
N PHE A 86 9.35 -4.89 9.88
CA PHE A 86 8.53 -5.02 11.07
C PHE A 86 7.76 -6.34 10.96
N ASP A 87 8.10 -7.31 11.80
CA ASP A 87 7.37 -8.57 11.95
C ASP A 87 7.20 -8.83 13.43
N TYR A 88 6.01 -8.54 13.96
CA TYR A 88 5.72 -8.73 15.37
C TYR A 88 4.26 -9.06 15.60
N LEU A 89 4.02 -9.78 16.69
CA LEU A 89 2.71 -10.05 17.24
C LEU A 89 2.48 -9.13 18.45
N GLN A 90 1.28 -8.57 18.57
CA GLN A 90 0.89 -7.76 19.71
C GLN A 90 1.01 -8.56 21.00
N HIS A 91 1.40 -7.87 22.08
CA HIS A 91 1.54 -8.50 23.38
C HIS A 91 0.19 -9.08 23.84
N LYS A 92 0.20 -10.31 24.36
CA LYS A 92 -0.99 -11.07 24.82
C LYS A 92 -1.97 -11.48 23.71
N SER A 93 -1.60 -11.39 22.44
CA SER A 93 -2.38 -12.02 21.38
C SER A 93 -2.52 -13.52 21.62
N ILE A 94 -3.72 -14.04 21.37
CA ILE A 94 -4.02 -15.48 21.42
C ILE A 94 -3.63 -16.19 20.11
N TRP A 95 -3.36 -15.44 19.04
CA TRP A 95 -2.96 -15.96 17.72
C TRP A 95 -1.44 -16.17 17.66
N ASN A 96 -0.90 -16.87 18.64
CA ASN A 96 0.53 -16.98 18.89
C ASN A 96 1.16 -18.29 18.42
N GLU A 97 0.36 -19.21 17.86
CA GLU A 97 0.86 -20.42 17.21
C GLU A 97 1.21 -20.16 15.74
N PRO A 98 2.17 -20.88 15.13
CA PRO A 98 2.54 -20.69 13.72
C PRO A 98 1.36 -20.78 12.75
N ARG A 99 0.41 -21.69 13.02
CA ARG A 99 -0.81 -21.87 12.20
C ARG A 99 -1.78 -20.70 12.27
N ASP A 100 -1.62 -19.82 13.26
CA ASP A 100 -2.49 -18.68 13.50
C ASP A 100 -1.99 -17.42 12.78
N PHE A 101 -0.90 -17.51 12.00
CA PHE A 101 -0.29 -16.37 11.31
C PHE A 101 -1.32 -15.52 10.54
N MET A 102 -2.13 -16.16 9.71
CA MET A 102 -3.16 -15.46 8.93
C MET A 102 -4.27 -14.88 9.80
N MET A 103 -4.61 -15.53 10.92
CA MET A 103 -5.58 -15.01 11.88
C MET A 103 -5.04 -13.81 12.65
N GLY A 104 -3.77 -13.83 13.03
CA GLY A 104 -3.09 -12.68 13.64
C GLY A 104 -3.09 -11.47 12.70
N LEU A 105 -2.81 -11.67 11.41
CA LEU A 105 -2.90 -10.59 10.40
C LEU A 105 -4.34 -10.08 10.24
N LYS A 106 -5.32 -10.98 10.18
CA LYS A 106 -6.74 -10.63 9.99
C LYS A 106 -7.31 -9.87 11.19
N ALA A 107 -6.89 -10.24 12.40
CA ALA A 107 -7.28 -9.58 13.65
C ALA A 107 -6.52 -8.27 13.90
N GLU A 108 -5.61 -7.88 13.00
CA GLU A 108 -4.71 -6.74 13.16
C GLU A 108 -3.78 -6.84 14.38
N GLU A 109 -3.65 -8.03 14.96
CA GLU A 109 -2.77 -8.33 16.09
C GLU A 109 -1.37 -8.73 15.64
N ARG A 110 -1.17 -9.09 14.37
CA ARG A 110 0.15 -9.29 13.77
C ARG A 110 0.43 -8.21 12.74
N THR A 111 1.65 -7.68 12.75
CA THR A 111 2.17 -6.78 11.72
C THR A 111 3.25 -7.50 10.93
N LEU A 112 3.13 -7.51 9.60
CA LEU A 112 4.22 -7.81 8.67
C LEU A 112 4.32 -6.66 7.67
N ALA A 113 5.39 -5.88 7.77
CA ALA A 113 5.61 -4.71 6.94
C ALA A 113 7.09 -4.42 6.71
N VAL A 114 7.40 -3.69 5.65
CA VAL A 114 8.73 -3.08 5.43
C VAL A 114 8.53 -1.61 5.06
N MET A 115 9.36 -0.75 5.62
CA MET A 115 9.34 0.69 5.34
C MET A 115 10.71 1.17 4.84
N TRP A 116 10.70 1.94 3.77
CA TRP A 116 11.84 2.71 3.29
C TRP A 116 11.55 4.18 3.55
N ALA A 117 12.34 4.82 4.41
CA ALA A 117 12.25 6.25 4.69
C ALA A 117 13.29 7.00 3.87
N ASN A 118 12.92 8.14 3.29
CA ASN A 118 13.79 8.96 2.47
C ASN A 118 14.60 8.15 1.44
N PRO A 119 13.94 7.33 0.60
CA PRO A 119 14.63 6.48 -0.35
C PRO A 119 15.50 7.34 -1.28
N SER A 120 16.76 6.95 -1.42
CA SER A 120 17.84 7.75 -2.02
C SER A 120 17.64 8.12 -3.50
N ALA A 121 16.57 7.64 -4.15
CA ALA A 121 16.49 7.49 -5.60
C ALA A 121 15.25 8.09 -6.29
N SER A 122 14.54 9.10 -5.75
CA SER A 122 13.29 9.53 -6.43
C SER A 122 12.72 10.91 -6.11
N ASP A 123 12.44 11.67 -7.17
CA ASP A 123 11.26 12.50 -7.50
C ASP A 123 10.30 12.94 -6.37
N GLY A 124 10.82 13.36 -5.23
CA GLY A 124 10.01 13.83 -4.11
C GLY A 124 9.26 12.74 -3.34
N LEU A 125 9.69 11.46 -3.41
CA LEU A 125 9.20 10.44 -2.48
C LEU A 125 9.73 10.73 -1.07
N GLU A 126 8.86 10.57 -0.09
CA GLU A 126 9.15 10.65 1.33
C GLU A 126 9.29 9.25 1.92
N ALA A 127 8.37 8.35 1.57
CA ALA A 127 8.35 7.00 2.10
C ALA A 127 7.78 5.96 1.13
N ILE A 128 8.24 4.73 1.28
CA ILE A 128 7.63 3.54 0.67
C ILE A 128 7.27 2.60 1.81
N SER A 129 6.09 2.01 1.77
CA SER A 129 5.72 0.93 2.68
C SER A 129 5.10 -0.25 1.94
N LEU A 130 5.50 -1.45 2.34
CA LEU A 130 4.94 -2.71 1.90
C LEU A 130 4.30 -3.37 3.12
N LYS A 131 3.03 -3.76 3.03
CA LYS A 131 2.28 -4.39 4.13
C LYS A 131 1.58 -5.65 3.65
N ALA A 132 1.66 -6.71 4.46
CA ALA A 132 0.84 -7.89 4.31
C ALA A 132 -0.45 -7.75 5.13
N LEU A 133 -1.56 -8.20 4.57
CA LEU A 133 -2.90 -8.15 5.16
C LEU A 133 -3.58 -9.50 4.91
N ALA A 134 -4.60 -9.81 5.70
CA ALA A 134 -5.41 -11.01 5.52
C ALA A 134 -6.90 -10.66 5.37
N ALA A 135 -7.53 -11.10 4.29
CA ALA A 135 -8.97 -11.02 4.10
C ALA A 135 -9.69 -12.20 4.78
N SER A 136 -9.04 -13.37 4.78
CA SER A 136 -9.54 -14.61 5.38
C SER A 136 -8.36 -15.43 5.93
N PRO A 137 -8.61 -16.53 6.66
CA PRO A 137 -7.55 -17.44 7.11
C PRO A 137 -6.72 -18.07 5.98
N ASN A 138 -7.21 -18.00 4.73
CA ASN A 138 -6.57 -18.63 3.56
C ASN A 138 -6.42 -17.64 2.39
N THR A 139 -6.64 -16.35 2.62
CA THR A 139 -6.58 -15.33 1.57
C THR A 139 -5.86 -14.09 2.10
N GLY A 140 -4.68 -13.85 1.55
CA GLY A 140 -3.86 -12.69 1.82
C GLY A 140 -4.06 -11.56 0.82
N MET A 141 -3.55 -10.39 1.18
CA MET A 141 -3.44 -9.22 0.32
C MET A 141 -2.14 -8.51 0.61
N ILE A 142 -1.57 -7.84 -0.38
CA ILE A 142 -0.40 -6.98 -0.22
C ILE A 142 -0.77 -5.56 -0.62
N LEU A 143 -0.40 -4.61 0.25
CA LEU A 143 -0.51 -3.18 -0.01
C LEU A 143 0.90 -2.61 -0.16
N LEU A 144 1.20 -2.09 -1.34
CA LEU A 144 2.36 -1.26 -1.61
C LEU A 144 1.93 0.21 -1.65
N THR A 145 2.54 1.05 -0.83
CA THR A 145 2.26 2.48 -0.78
C THR A 145 3.53 3.27 -1.04
N TYR A 146 3.44 4.20 -1.98
CA TYR A 146 4.41 5.27 -2.21
C TYR A 146 3.81 6.58 -1.71
N GLU A 147 4.49 7.27 -0.82
CA GLU A 147 4.09 8.54 -0.25
C GLU A 147 5.11 9.62 -0.60
N PHE A 148 4.63 10.80 -0.98
CA PHE A 148 5.43 11.92 -1.44
C PHE A 148 5.52 13.02 -0.38
N LYS A 149 6.53 13.89 -0.48
CA LYS A 149 6.84 14.95 0.49
C LYS A 149 5.70 15.94 0.75
N ASN A 150 4.80 16.10 -0.21
CA ASN A 150 3.62 16.95 -0.14
C ASN A 150 2.41 16.28 0.57
N PHE A 151 2.54 15.06 1.09
CA PHE A 151 1.42 14.31 1.67
C PHE A 151 0.69 15.06 2.80
N GLU A 152 1.43 15.76 3.66
CA GLU A 152 0.81 16.53 4.75
C GLU A 152 -0.10 17.66 4.24
N ALA A 153 0.35 18.41 3.23
CA ALA A 153 -0.46 19.44 2.59
C ALA A 153 -1.75 18.85 1.98
N CYS A 154 -1.62 17.70 1.31
CA CYS A 154 -2.76 16.98 0.76
C CYS A 154 -3.74 16.48 1.82
N ALA A 155 -3.23 16.04 2.97
CA ALA A 155 -4.08 15.60 4.08
C ALA A 155 -4.95 16.75 4.62
N GLN A 156 -4.43 17.98 4.64
CA GLN A 156 -5.21 19.15 5.05
C GLN A 156 -6.28 19.53 4.00
N GLU A 157 -5.92 19.54 2.72
CA GLU A 157 -6.89 19.75 1.63
C GLU A 157 -8.01 18.69 1.66
N GLN A 158 -7.65 17.43 1.91
CA GLN A 158 -8.59 16.32 2.00
C GLN A 158 -9.57 16.48 3.16
N LYS A 159 -9.08 16.91 4.33
CA LYS A 159 -9.92 17.19 5.50
C LYS A 159 -10.92 18.30 5.20
N ALA A 160 -10.45 19.43 4.66
CA ALA A 160 -11.30 20.55 4.28
C ALA A 160 -12.40 20.13 3.28
N LYS A 161 -12.06 19.30 2.28
CA LYS A 161 -13.03 18.81 1.29
C LYS A 161 -14.04 17.84 1.85
N ARG A 162 -13.64 16.97 2.81
CA ARG A 162 -14.58 16.07 3.49
C ARG A 162 -15.56 16.82 4.38
N SER A 163 -15.08 17.81 5.14
CA SER A 163 -15.93 18.65 5.98
C SER A 163 -16.96 19.47 5.19
N ALA A 164 -16.62 19.90 3.97
CA ALA A 164 -17.54 20.64 3.10
C ALA A 164 -18.65 19.78 2.45
N ASN A 165 -18.55 18.45 2.54
CA ASN A 165 -19.51 17.50 1.95
C ASN A 165 -20.42 16.83 3.01
N LEU A 166 -20.35 17.28 4.27
CA LEU A 166 -21.25 16.92 5.36
C LEU A 166 -22.32 18.01 5.52
#